data_AF-A0A7S2NF75-F1
#
_entry.id   AF-A0A7S2NF75-F1
#
_cell.length_a   1.000
_cell.length_b   1.000
_cell.length_c   1.000
_cell.angle_alpha   90.00
_cell.angle_beta   90.00
_cell.angle_gamma   90.00
#
_symmetry.space_group_name_H-M   'P 1'
#
loop_
_entity.id
_entity.type
_entity.pdbx_description
1 polymer ?
#
loop_
_entity_poly.entity_id
_entity_poly.type
_entity_poly.pdbx_seq_one_letter_code
_entity_poly.pdbx_strand_id
1 'polypeptide(L)'
;DGLACASQALESLPAPLLGELNKVFPAGELLSGLTSNLEACGAQMREGKQHAGTITHLVGEARQRVVAAQDALAARRAAWAPKVECDERAEALNKRFGKSFTLEERRERLQARHQANEEFRRRSESAARSLTDLSAQRWAITSRILAEVCQCYATICAGSAGL
;
A
#
# COMPACT_ATOMS: atom_id res chain seq x y z
N ASP A 1 29.23 -1.36 -22.40
CA ASP A 1 30.08 -1.06 -23.57
C ASP A 1 31.42 -1.79 -23.57
N GLY A 2 32.21 -1.76 -22.48
CA GLY A 2 33.52 -2.45 -22.44
C GLY A 2 33.50 -3.99 -22.56
N LEU A 3 32.49 -4.67 -21.98
CA LEU A 3 32.36 -6.14 -22.01
C LEU A 3 32.01 -6.69 -23.41
N ALA A 4 31.18 -5.95 -24.16
CA ALA A 4 30.83 -6.29 -25.54
C ALA A 4 32.05 -6.18 -26.47
N CYS A 5 32.85 -5.12 -26.32
CA CYS A 5 34.11 -4.98 -27.06
C CYS A 5 35.11 -6.09 -26.74
N ALA A 6 35.19 -6.55 -25.49
CA ALA A 6 36.09 -7.63 -25.09
C ALA A 6 35.67 -8.99 -25.69
N SER A 7 34.37 -9.31 -25.74
CA SER A 7 33.86 -10.53 -26.38
C SER A 7 34.15 -10.52 -27.88
N GLN A 8 33.92 -9.37 -28.55
CA GLN A 8 34.14 -9.22 -29.98
C GLN A 8 35.63 -9.28 -30.38
N ALA A 9 36.54 -8.82 -29.49
CA ALA A 9 37.98 -8.97 -29.67
C ALA A 9 38.47 -10.42 -29.48
N LEU A 10 37.80 -11.21 -28.63
CA LEU A 10 38.10 -12.63 -28.45
C LEU A 10 37.59 -13.50 -29.61
N GLU A 11 36.42 -13.17 -30.17
CA GLU A 11 35.84 -13.86 -31.33
C GLU A 11 36.62 -13.61 -32.65
N SER A 12 37.42 -12.55 -32.71
CA SER A 12 38.21 -12.18 -33.89
C SER A 12 39.65 -12.75 -33.91
N LEU A 13 40.02 -13.57 -32.91
CA LEU A 13 41.35 -14.18 -32.85
C LEU A 13 41.50 -15.38 -33.81
N PRO A 14 42.70 -15.61 -34.38
CA PRO A 14 42.98 -16.79 -35.21
C PRO A 14 42.81 -18.10 -34.42
N ALA A 15 42.22 -19.13 -35.05
CA ALA A 15 41.92 -20.43 -34.45
C ALA A 15 43.08 -21.12 -33.67
N PRO A 16 44.35 -21.04 -34.09
CA PRO A 16 45.47 -21.62 -33.34
C PRO A 16 45.71 -20.92 -31.99
N LEU A 17 45.52 -19.59 -31.95
CA LEU A 17 45.69 -18.79 -30.75
C LEU A 17 44.52 -18.97 -29.78
N LEU A 18 43.29 -19.14 -30.29
CA LEU A 18 42.13 -19.55 -29.50
C LEU A 18 42.35 -20.93 -28.86
N GLY A 19 42.93 -21.89 -29.61
CA GLY A 19 43.25 -23.22 -29.09
C GLY A 19 44.31 -23.23 -28.00
N GLU A 20 45.34 -22.37 -28.09
CA GLU A 20 46.36 -22.21 -27.04
C GLU A 20 45.85 -21.38 -25.85
N LEU A 21 45.05 -20.34 -26.08
CA LEU A 21 44.41 -19.60 -25.00
C LEU A 21 43.51 -20.52 -24.19
N ASN A 22 42.67 -21.34 -24.84
CA ASN A 22 41.74 -22.26 -24.16
C ASN A 22 42.46 -23.36 -23.35
N LYS A 23 43.72 -23.67 -23.68
CA LYS A 23 44.58 -24.59 -22.91
C LYS A 23 45.20 -23.95 -21.68
N VAL A 24 45.57 -22.67 -21.74
CA VAL A 24 46.25 -21.95 -20.65
C VAL A 24 45.24 -21.28 -19.71
N PHE A 25 44.13 -20.83 -20.27
CA PHE A 25 42.98 -20.29 -19.57
C PHE A 25 41.72 -20.83 -20.25
N PRO A 26 40.87 -21.63 -19.57
CA PRO A 26 39.50 -21.89 -20.03
C PRO A 26 38.63 -20.60 -19.95
N ALA A 27 39.22 -19.44 -20.23
CA ALA A 27 38.66 -18.12 -20.14
C ALA A 27 37.51 -17.92 -21.12
N GLY A 28 37.47 -18.60 -22.27
CA GLY A 28 36.34 -18.49 -23.20
C GLY A 28 35.04 -19.01 -22.59
N GLU A 29 35.07 -20.24 -22.05
CA GLU A 29 33.92 -20.83 -21.35
C GLU A 29 33.61 -20.07 -20.05
N LEU A 30 34.62 -19.69 -19.27
CA LEU A 30 34.44 -18.90 -18.05
C LEU A 30 33.87 -17.50 -18.32
N LEU A 31 34.30 -16.80 -19.38
CA LEU A 31 33.78 -15.49 -19.76
C LEU A 31 32.36 -15.61 -20.31
N SER A 32 32.07 -16.62 -21.12
CA SER A 32 30.71 -16.87 -21.60
C SER A 32 29.75 -17.19 -20.44
N GLY A 33 30.20 -18.02 -19.48
CA GLY A 33 29.45 -18.33 -18.27
C GLY A 33 29.27 -17.11 -17.35
N LEU A 34 30.32 -16.30 -17.17
CA LEU A 34 30.23 -15.04 -16.40
C LEU A 34 29.23 -14.07 -17.05
N THR A 35 29.30 -13.88 -18.37
CA THR A 35 28.39 -13.00 -19.11
C THR A 35 26.94 -13.50 -18.98
N SER A 36 26.70 -14.80 -19.17
CA SER A 36 25.38 -15.41 -18.98
C SER A 36 24.86 -15.23 -17.55
N ASN A 37 25.71 -15.41 -16.54
CA ASN A 37 25.33 -15.22 -15.14
C ASN A 37 25.04 -13.74 -14.81
N LEU A 38 25.80 -12.81 -15.38
CA LEU A 38 25.57 -11.37 -15.22
C LEU A 38 24.28 -10.92 -15.91
N GLU A 39 23.97 -11.46 -17.10
CA GLU A 39 22.72 -11.20 -17.80
C GLU A 39 21.50 -11.75 -17.04
N ALA A 40 21.61 -12.98 -16.54
CA ALA A 40 20.59 -13.60 -15.70
C ALA A 40 20.36 -12.81 -14.41
N CYS A 41 21.43 -12.42 -13.71
CA CYS A 41 21.37 -11.56 -12.54
C CYS A 41 20.73 -10.20 -12.87
N GLY A 42 21.13 -9.58 -13.98
CA GLY A 42 20.54 -8.33 -14.45
C GLY A 42 19.04 -8.45 -14.76
N ALA A 43 18.60 -9.57 -15.34
CA ALA A 43 17.19 -9.85 -15.56
C ALA A 43 16.42 -10.02 -14.25
N GLN A 44 16.95 -10.82 -13.31
CA GLN A 44 16.37 -11.04 -11.97
C GLN A 44 16.24 -9.73 -11.19
N MET A 45 17.25 -8.86 -11.23
CA MET A 45 17.20 -7.55 -10.56
C MET A 45 16.15 -6.62 -11.18
N ARG A 46 15.98 -6.66 -12.51
CA ARG A 46 14.93 -5.88 -13.19
C ARG A 46 13.53 -6.37 -12.83
N GLU A 47 13.33 -7.68 -12.79
CA GLU A 47 12.06 -8.29 -12.40
C GLU A 47 11.75 -8.07 -10.91
N GLY A 48 12.73 -8.26 -10.03
CA GLY A 48 12.63 -7.92 -8.61
C GLY A 48 12.26 -6.45 -8.37
N LYS A 49 12.81 -5.53 -9.17
CA LYS A 49 12.42 -4.11 -9.14
C LYS A 49 10.95 -3.90 -9.51
N GLN A 50 10.40 -4.67 -10.44
CA GLN A 50 8.98 -4.60 -10.79
C GLN A 50 8.10 -5.03 -9.62
N HIS A 51 8.42 -6.16 -8.98
CA HIS A 51 7.71 -6.61 -7.77
C HIS A 51 7.78 -5.57 -6.64
N ALA A 52 8.95 -4.98 -6.39
CA ALA A 52 9.11 -3.90 -5.42
C ALA A 52 8.23 -2.68 -5.73
N GLY A 53 8.07 -2.35 -7.02
CA GLY A 53 7.14 -1.33 -7.50
C GLY A 53 5.68 -1.68 -7.17
N THR A 54 5.26 -2.91 -7.46
CA THR A 54 3.91 -3.40 -7.14
C THR A 54 3.63 -3.37 -5.64
N ILE A 55 4.58 -3.83 -4.81
CA ILE A 55 4.48 -3.78 -3.35
C ILE A 55 4.28 -2.34 -2.87
N THR A 56 5.10 -1.41 -3.39
CA THR A 56 5.01 0.02 -3.02
C THR A 56 3.63 0.58 -3.36
N HIS A 57 3.09 0.24 -4.53
CA HIS A 57 1.75 0.66 -4.94
C HIS A 57 0.66 0.12 -4.01
N LEU A 58 0.67 -1.19 -3.74
CA LEU A 58 -0.32 -1.85 -2.85
C LEU A 58 -0.26 -1.31 -1.42
N VAL A 59 0.94 -1.05 -0.89
CA VAL A 59 1.12 -0.44 0.43
C VAL A 59 0.59 1.00 0.43
N GLY A 60 0.84 1.76 -0.63
CA GLY A 60 0.30 3.11 -0.80
C GLY A 60 -1.24 3.13 -0.78
N GLU A 61 -1.86 2.24 -1.55
CA GLU A 61 -3.31 2.08 -1.59
C GLU A 61 -3.89 1.68 -0.23
N ALA A 62 -3.26 0.72 0.45
CA ALA A 62 -3.67 0.31 1.80
C ALA A 62 -3.63 1.48 2.79
N ARG A 63 -2.56 2.29 2.76
CA ARG A 63 -2.41 3.47 3.63
C ARG A 63 -3.50 4.50 3.36
N GLN A 64 -3.80 4.79 2.10
CA GLN A 64 -4.87 5.74 1.74
C GLN A 64 -6.22 5.31 2.30
N ARG A 65 -6.56 4.01 2.20
CA ARG A 65 -7.80 3.47 2.76
C ARG A 65 -7.86 3.58 4.28
N VAL A 66 -6.72 3.33 4.96
CA VAL A 66 -6.62 3.51 6.42
C VAL A 66 -6.83 4.97 6.80
N VAL A 67 -6.20 5.91 6.11
CA VAL A 67 -6.37 7.36 6.35
C VAL A 67 -7.83 7.76 6.17
N ALA A 68 -8.47 7.35 5.08
CA ALA A 68 -9.88 7.66 4.84
C ALA A 68 -10.81 7.13 5.96
N ALA A 69 -10.54 5.92 6.47
CA ALA A 69 -11.29 5.38 7.61
C ALA A 69 -11.03 6.15 8.91
N GLN A 70 -9.79 6.59 9.14
CA GLN A 70 -9.44 7.44 10.29
C GLN A 70 -10.13 8.80 10.21
N ASP A 71 -10.17 9.43 9.03
CA ASP A 71 -10.85 10.70 8.81
C ASP A 71 -12.36 10.58 9.05
N ALA A 72 -12.98 9.49 8.57
CA ALA A 72 -14.39 9.23 8.83
C ALA A 72 -14.69 9.05 10.33
N LEU A 73 -13.80 8.36 11.06
CA LEU A 73 -13.89 8.24 12.52
C LEU A 73 -13.69 9.56 13.25
N ALA A 74 -12.74 10.39 12.80
CA ALA A 74 -12.51 11.72 13.36
C ALA A 74 -13.73 12.62 13.16
N ALA A 75 -14.32 12.62 11.95
CA ALA A 75 -15.55 13.37 11.66
C ALA A 75 -16.73 12.91 12.52
N ARG A 76 -16.89 11.59 12.73
CA ARG A 76 -17.89 11.05 13.67
C ARG A 76 -17.65 11.54 15.11
N ARG A 77 -16.39 11.54 15.58
CA ARG A 77 -16.04 12.03 16.93
C ARG A 77 -16.33 13.52 17.07
N ALA A 78 -16.01 14.32 16.06
CA ALA A 78 -16.32 15.75 16.06
C ALA A 78 -17.83 16.03 16.12
N ALA A 79 -18.65 15.23 15.43
CA ALA A 79 -20.10 15.35 15.47
C ALA A 79 -20.73 14.88 16.80
N TRP A 80 -19.99 14.15 17.64
CA TRP A 80 -20.52 13.62 18.91
C TRP A 80 -20.74 14.72 19.95
N ALA A 81 -19.79 15.65 20.12
CA ALA A 81 -19.89 16.67 21.16
C ALA A 81 -21.13 17.58 20.99
N PRO A 82 -21.42 18.14 19.79
CA PRO A 82 -22.65 18.93 19.57
C PRO A 82 -23.93 18.13 19.80
N LYS A 83 -23.93 16.83 19.46
CA LYS A 83 -25.05 15.92 19.68
C LYS A 83 -25.32 15.73 21.18
N VAL A 84 -24.27 15.47 21.96
CA VAL A 84 -24.36 15.34 23.43
C VAL A 84 -24.83 16.64 24.06
N GLU A 85 -24.26 17.78 23.68
CA GLU A 85 -24.65 19.09 24.22
C GLU A 85 -26.13 19.40 23.95
N CYS A 86 -26.63 19.09 22.74
CA CYS A 86 -28.04 19.27 22.41
C CYS A 86 -28.96 18.33 23.21
N ASP A 87 -28.54 17.09 23.44
CA ASP A 87 -29.29 16.12 24.26
C ASP A 87 -29.30 16.53 25.74
N GLU A 88 -28.16 16.93 26.30
CA GLU A 88 -28.04 17.41 27.69
C GLU A 88 -28.86 18.67 27.91
N ARG A 89 -28.82 19.63 26.97
CA ARG A 89 -29.67 20.82 27.01
C ARG A 89 -31.14 20.42 27.00
N ALA A 90 -31.55 19.47 26.15
CA ALA A 90 -32.93 19.01 26.11
C ALA A 90 -33.37 18.35 27.43
N GLU A 91 -32.52 17.54 28.06
CA GLU A 91 -32.81 16.89 29.34
C GLU A 91 -32.85 17.85 30.53
N ALA A 92 -31.88 18.78 30.62
CA ALA A 92 -31.79 19.74 31.72
C ALA A 92 -33.04 20.63 31.83
N LEU A 93 -33.69 20.94 30.70
CA LEU A 93 -34.89 21.76 30.65
C LEU A 93 -36.14 21.00 31.08
N ASN A 94 -36.24 19.72 30.69
CA ASN A 94 -37.29 18.83 31.20
C ASN A 94 -37.23 18.75 32.73
N LYS A 95 -36.03 18.84 33.31
CA LYS A 95 -35.82 18.81 34.77
C LYS A 95 -36.07 20.15 35.46
N ARG A 96 -35.78 21.31 34.83
CA ARG A 96 -35.80 22.63 35.51
C ARG A 96 -37.09 23.45 35.38
N PHE A 97 -37.86 23.37 34.29
CA PHE A 97 -38.90 24.38 34.01
C PHE A 97 -40.29 23.86 33.63
N GLY A 98 -40.50 22.56 33.41
CA GLY A 98 -41.79 22.12 32.85
C GLY A 98 -42.11 22.78 31.48
N LYS A 99 -43.38 22.74 31.04
CA LYS A 99 -43.83 23.12 29.68
C LYS A 99 -43.77 24.63 29.31
N SER A 100 -43.25 25.51 30.17
CA SER A 100 -43.32 26.97 29.97
C SER A 100 -42.16 27.51 29.11
N PHE A 101 -42.11 27.14 27.84
CA PHE A 101 -41.24 27.75 26.83
C PHE A 101 -42.06 28.54 25.83
N THR A 102 -41.45 29.58 25.26
CA THR A 102 -42.01 30.21 24.06
C THR A 102 -41.98 29.21 22.90
N LEU A 103 -42.93 29.36 21.96
CA LEU A 103 -43.00 28.48 20.79
C LEU A 103 -41.74 28.60 19.91
N GLU A 104 -41.18 29.81 19.79
CA GLU A 104 -39.91 30.09 19.09
C GLU A 104 -38.73 29.30 19.68
N GLU A 105 -38.46 29.43 20.99
CA GLU A 105 -37.33 28.74 21.64
C GLU A 105 -37.45 27.22 21.53
N ARG A 106 -38.69 26.70 21.59
CA ARG A 106 -38.96 25.27 21.45
C ARG A 106 -38.66 24.81 20.02
N ARG A 107 -39.02 25.61 19.01
CA ARG A 107 -38.78 25.32 17.60
C ARG A 107 -37.29 25.34 17.27
N GLU A 108 -36.57 26.38 17.66
CA GLU A 108 -35.14 26.52 17.41
C GLU A 108 -34.34 25.35 18.02
N ARG A 109 -34.67 24.95 19.25
CA ARG A 109 -34.02 23.79 19.90
C ARG A 109 -34.34 22.47 19.25
N LEU A 110 -35.61 22.22 18.89
CA LEU A 110 -35.98 20.99 18.17
C LEU A 110 -35.22 20.88 16.85
N GLN A 111 -35.07 22.01 16.15
CA GLN A 111 -34.32 22.08 14.91
C GLN A 111 -32.83 21.84 15.13
N ALA A 112 -32.20 22.50 16.12
CA ALA A 112 -30.78 22.30 16.44
C ALA A 112 -30.48 20.85 16.85
N ARG A 113 -31.32 20.24 17.69
CA ARG A 113 -31.19 18.83 18.09
C ARG A 113 -31.37 17.89 16.91
N HIS A 114 -32.36 18.14 16.05
CA HIS A 114 -32.58 17.33 14.86
C HIS A 114 -31.38 17.40 13.90
N GLN A 115 -30.83 18.59 13.66
CA GLN A 115 -29.65 18.79 12.83
C GLN A 115 -28.41 18.07 13.42
N ALA A 116 -28.16 18.21 14.72
CA ALA A 116 -27.04 17.54 15.37
C ALA A 116 -27.16 16.01 15.32
N ASN A 117 -28.37 15.47 15.51
CA ASN A 117 -28.62 14.03 15.39
C ASN A 117 -28.45 13.54 13.95
N GLU A 118 -28.98 14.27 12.97
CA GLU A 118 -28.83 13.91 11.55
C GLU A 118 -27.37 13.94 11.11
N GLU A 119 -26.61 14.96 11.52
CA GLU A 119 -25.18 15.03 11.21
C GLU A 119 -24.41 13.88 11.87
N PHE A 120 -24.65 13.62 13.17
CA PHE A 120 -24.02 12.50 13.85
C PHE A 120 -24.38 11.14 13.22
N ARG A 121 -25.64 10.95 12.82
CA ARG A 121 -26.11 9.75 12.13
C ARG A 121 -25.38 9.56 10.80
N ARG A 122 -25.37 10.60 9.95
CA ARG A 122 -24.67 10.58 8.65
C ARG A 122 -23.18 10.27 8.79
N ARG A 123 -22.50 10.91 9.75
CA ARG A 123 -21.08 10.65 10.02
C ARG A 123 -20.85 9.24 10.57
N SER A 124 -21.76 8.73 11.40
CA SER A 124 -21.70 7.36 11.90
C SER A 124 -21.87 6.33 10.78
N GLU A 125 -22.84 6.53 9.88
CA GLU A 125 -23.05 5.69 8.71
C GLU A 125 -21.85 5.74 7.74
N SER A 126 -21.26 6.92 7.54
CA SER A 126 -20.04 7.07 6.76
C SER A 126 -18.87 6.31 7.37
N ALA A 127 -18.63 6.47 8.68
CA ALA A 127 -17.55 5.78 9.39
C ALA A 127 -17.75 4.26 9.39
N ALA A 128 -18.99 3.79 9.58
CA ALA A 128 -19.32 2.37 9.53
C ALA A 128 -19.02 1.76 8.16
N ARG A 129 -19.40 2.45 7.07
CA ARG A 129 -19.09 2.03 5.70
C ARG A 129 -17.58 1.95 5.48
N SER A 130 -16.84 3.03 5.78
CA SER A 130 -15.38 3.06 5.59
C SER A 130 -14.66 1.96 6.38
N LEU A 131 -15.09 1.67 7.61
CA LEU A 131 -14.53 0.58 8.40
C LEU A 131 -14.90 -0.81 7.85
N THR A 132 -16.14 -0.98 7.40
CA THR A 132 -16.59 -2.23 6.79
C THR A 132 -15.77 -2.53 5.54
N ASP A 133 -15.63 -1.55 4.64
CA ASP A 133 -14.85 -1.67 3.41
C ASP A 133 -13.38 -2.00 3.71
N LEU A 134 -12.76 -1.26 4.65
CA LEU A 134 -11.39 -1.53 5.08
C LEU A 134 -11.24 -2.94 5.65
N SER A 135 -12.17 -3.39 6.48
CA SER A 135 -12.14 -4.72 7.09
C SER A 135 -12.29 -5.84 6.07
N ALA A 136 -13.18 -5.67 5.09
CA ALA A 136 -13.44 -6.65 4.04
C ALA A 136 -12.22 -6.83 3.12
N GLN A 137 -11.49 -5.75 2.88
CA GLN A 137 -10.36 -5.75 1.94
C GLN A 137 -9.01 -6.03 2.61
N ARG A 138 -8.92 -5.93 3.94
CA ARG A 138 -7.66 -6.05 4.69
C ARG A 138 -6.88 -7.30 4.31
N TRP A 139 -7.51 -8.47 4.41
CA TRP A 139 -6.83 -9.74 4.15
C TRP A 139 -6.47 -9.93 2.67
N ALA A 140 -7.32 -9.46 1.76
CA ALA A 140 -7.04 -9.50 0.33
C ALA A 140 -5.82 -8.65 -0.04
N ILE A 141 -5.70 -7.44 0.52
CA ILE A 141 -4.53 -6.57 0.26
C ILE A 141 -3.28 -7.15 0.91
N THR A 142 -3.36 -7.55 2.19
CA THR A 142 -2.19 -8.10 2.91
C THR A 142 -1.67 -9.38 2.24
N SER A 143 -2.55 -10.28 1.81
CA SER A 143 -2.14 -11.51 1.10
C SER A 143 -1.46 -11.19 -0.24
N ARG A 144 -1.97 -10.22 -1.00
CA ARG A 144 -1.32 -9.77 -2.25
C ARG A 144 0.06 -9.18 -2.00
N ILE A 145 0.20 -8.30 -1.00
CA ILE A 145 1.51 -7.74 -0.62
C ILE A 145 2.47 -8.86 -0.24
N LEU A 146 2.03 -9.80 0.59
CA LEU A 146 2.88 -10.90 1.02
C LEU A 146 3.30 -11.79 -0.16
N ALA A 147 2.37 -12.11 -1.06
CA ALA A 147 2.66 -12.88 -2.26
C ALA A 147 3.72 -12.19 -3.13
N GLU A 148 3.60 -10.88 -3.36
CA GLU A 148 4.58 -10.11 -4.13
C GLU A 148 5.94 -10.04 -3.42
N VAL A 149 5.98 -9.94 -2.09
CA VAL A 149 7.24 -10.00 -1.32
C VAL A 149 7.92 -11.35 -1.49
N CYS A 150 7.15 -12.45 -1.38
CA CYS A 150 7.67 -13.80 -1.59
C CYS A 150 8.18 -14.00 -3.02
N GLN A 151 7.44 -13.50 -4.03
CA GLN A 151 7.86 -13.56 -5.43
C GLN A 151 9.12 -12.73 -5.66
N CYS A 152 9.18 -11.49 -5.17
CA CYS A 152 10.35 -10.64 -5.25
C CYS A 152 11.60 -11.33 -4.68
N TYR A 153 11.46 -11.92 -3.48
CA TYR A 153 12.53 -12.67 -2.85
C TYR A 153 12.94 -13.89 -3.68
N ALA A 154 11.97 -14.69 -4.15
CA ALA A 154 12.25 -15.84 -4.99
C ALA A 154 12.95 -15.43 -6.30
N THR A 155 12.50 -14.37 -6.97
CA THR A 155 13.10 -13.89 -8.22
C THR A 155 14.55 -13.43 -8.04
N ILE A 156 14.83 -12.70 -6.95
CA ILE A 156 16.18 -12.19 -6.67
C ILE A 156 17.11 -13.29 -6.15
N CYS A 157 16.60 -14.22 -5.32
CA CYS A 157 17.42 -15.20 -4.60
C CYS A 157 17.38 -16.63 -5.18
N ALA A 158 16.42 -17.01 -6.01
CA ALA A 158 16.43 -18.34 -6.64
C ALA A 158 17.57 -18.49 -7.66
N GLY A 159 18.10 -17.38 -8.18
CA GLY A 159 19.32 -17.38 -9.00
C GLY A 159 20.60 -17.79 -8.25
N SER A 160 20.61 -17.76 -6.91
CA SER A 160 21.79 -18.11 -6.11
C SER A 160 21.81 -19.56 -5.62
N ALA A 161 20.78 -20.37 -5.91
CA ALA A 161 20.70 -21.76 -5.47
C ALA A 161 21.34 -22.76 -6.44
N GLY A 162 21.82 -22.31 -7.60
CA GLY A 162 22.44 -23.12 -8.65
C GLY A 162 23.93 -22.86 -8.90
N LEU A 163 24.61 -22.16 -7.99
CA LEU A 163 26.06 -21.94 -8.00
C LEU A 163 26.75 -22.82 -6.95
#